data_AF-A0A369GZH7-F1
#
_entry.id   AF-A0A369GZH7-F1
#
_cell.length_a   1.000
_cell.length_b   1.000
_cell.length_c   1.000
_cell.angle_alpha   90.00
_cell.angle_beta   90.00
_cell.angle_gamma   90.00
#
_symmetry.space_group_name_H-M   'P 1'
#
loop_
_entity.id
_entity.type
_entity.pdbx_description
1 polymer ?
#
loop_
_entity_poly.entity_id
_entity_poly.type
_entity_poly.pdbx_seq_one_letter_code
_entity_poly.pdbx_strand_id
1 'polypeptide(L)'
;MRNSCAPARASTILASLPTEAHNEALDSIHAALVASKEKILAANTRDVERIAADESTSPEAYALESRLDLSQQAIQHINHYGSHHTNAILTADESEAEAFMARVDSAGVYWNASTRVVDGRRYGFGTEVV
;
A
#
# COMPACT_ATOMS: atom_id res chain seq x y z
N MET A 1 -5.51 -27.95 0.58
CA MET A 1 -4.10 -27.83 1.04
C MET A 1 -3.73 -26.35 1.04
N ARG A 2 -3.42 -25.78 2.21
CA ARG A 2 -3.09 -24.35 2.35
C ARG A 2 -1.62 -24.13 1.96
N ASN A 3 -1.38 -23.48 0.82
CA ASN A 3 -0.04 -23.05 0.37
C ASN A 3 0.42 -21.76 1.09
N SER A 4 0.23 -21.67 2.42
CA SER A 4 0.45 -20.42 3.17
C SER A 4 1.92 -20.09 3.46
N CYS A 5 2.89 -20.87 2.97
CA CYS A 5 4.29 -20.76 3.39
C CYS A 5 5.20 -20.03 2.40
N ALA A 6 4.88 -19.97 1.11
CA ALA A 6 5.78 -19.41 0.10
C ALA A 6 6.01 -17.88 0.23
N PRO A 7 4.98 -17.03 0.42
CA PRO A 7 5.17 -15.58 0.54
C PRO A 7 5.86 -15.20 1.86
N ALA A 8 5.52 -15.87 2.96
CA ALA A 8 6.12 -15.63 4.27
C ALA A 8 7.62 -15.96 4.26
N ARG A 9 8.02 -17.08 3.63
CA ARG A 9 9.43 -17.44 3.47
C ARG A 9 10.20 -16.45 2.60
N ALA A 10 9.60 -16.00 1.49
CA ALA A 10 10.23 -15.01 0.61
C ALA A 10 10.51 -13.69 1.36
N SER A 11 9.56 -13.22 2.17
CA SER A 11 9.73 -12.00 2.97
C SER A 11 10.83 -12.13 4.02
N THR A 12 10.91 -13.26 4.73
CA THR A 12 11.97 -13.49 5.72
C THR A 12 13.35 -13.56 5.06
N ILE A 13 13.45 -14.22 3.91
CA ILE A 13 14.70 -14.32 3.14
C ILE A 13 15.14 -12.94 2.69
N LEU A 14 14.24 -12.18 2.04
CA LEU A 14 14.51 -10.82 1.57
C LEU A 14 15.05 -9.94 2.72
N ALA A 15 14.39 -9.95 3.88
CA ALA A 15 14.79 -9.15 5.04
C ALA A 15 16.18 -9.52 5.61
N SER A 16 16.68 -10.72 5.33
CA SER A 16 17.98 -11.19 5.80
C SER A 16 19.12 -11.01 4.79
N LEU A 17 18.82 -10.54 3.58
CA LEU A 17 19.84 -10.37 2.54
C LEU A 17 20.76 -9.17 2.83
N PRO A 18 22.05 -9.26 2.43
CA PRO A 18 22.91 -8.08 2.34
C PRO A 18 22.28 -6.98 1.48
N THR A 19 22.55 -5.71 1.78
CA THR A 19 21.93 -4.54 1.13
C THR A 19 21.95 -4.60 -0.40
N GLU A 20 23.08 -5.01 -0.99
CA GLU A 20 23.22 -5.10 -2.45
C GLU A 20 22.28 -6.16 -3.06
N ALA A 21 22.29 -7.38 -2.52
CA ALA A 21 21.39 -8.45 -2.94
C ALA A 21 19.92 -8.14 -2.66
N HIS A 22 19.63 -7.42 -1.56
CA HIS A 22 18.29 -6.94 -1.27
C HIS A 22 17.81 -5.94 -2.33
N ASN A 23 18.66 -4.99 -2.73
CA ASN A 23 18.32 -4.01 -3.76
C ASN A 23 18.13 -4.67 -5.12
N GLU A 24 19.00 -5.60 -5.52
CA GLU A 24 18.87 -6.35 -6.78
C GLU A 24 17.56 -7.17 -6.82
N ALA A 25 17.17 -7.77 -5.69
CA ALA A 25 15.90 -8.47 -5.57
C ALA A 25 14.71 -7.50 -5.69
N LEU A 26 14.78 -6.31 -5.09
CA LEU A 26 13.74 -5.28 -5.24
C LEU A 26 13.63 -4.77 -6.68
N ASP A 27 14.75 -4.56 -7.37
CA ASP A 27 14.77 -4.14 -8.78
C ASP A 27 14.15 -5.21 -9.69
N SER A 28 14.46 -6.47 -9.43
CA SER A 28 13.86 -7.61 -10.14
C SER A 28 12.36 -7.70 -9.93
N ILE A 29 11.90 -7.51 -8.69
CA ILE A 29 10.46 -7.45 -8.36
C ILE A 29 9.80 -6.27 -9.08
N HIS A 30 10.42 -5.09 -9.06
CA HIS A 30 9.92 -3.91 -9.74
C HIS A 30 9.77 -4.16 -11.25
N ALA A 31 10.81 -4.68 -11.91
CA ALA A 31 10.79 -4.99 -13.33
C ALA A 31 9.67 -6.00 -13.67
N ALA A 32 9.49 -7.04 -12.85
CA ALA A 32 8.43 -8.03 -13.04
C ALA A 32 7.02 -7.41 -12.89
N LEU A 33 6.83 -6.51 -11.93
CA LEU A 33 5.56 -5.78 -11.72
C LEU A 33 5.27 -4.86 -12.91
N VAL A 34 6.26 -4.10 -13.38
CA VAL A 34 6.11 -3.22 -14.55
C VAL A 34 5.76 -4.03 -15.81
N ALA A 35 6.48 -5.12 -16.07
CA ALA A 35 6.20 -5.99 -17.21
C ALA A 35 4.82 -6.67 -17.14
N SER A 36 4.30 -6.89 -15.93
CA SER A 36 3.00 -7.52 -15.69
C SER A 36 1.85 -6.53 -15.50
N LYS A 37 2.11 -5.22 -15.57
CA LYS A 37 1.16 -4.14 -15.26
C LYS A 37 -0.23 -4.36 -15.87
N GLU A 38 -0.30 -4.55 -17.18
CA GLU A 38 -1.58 -4.70 -17.90
C GLU A 38 -2.38 -5.92 -17.41
N LYS A 39 -1.70 -7.03 -17.10
CA LYS A 39 -2.35 -8.24 -16.56
C LYS A 39 -2.86 -8.03 -15.14
N ILE A 40 -2.11 -7.31 -14.32
CA ILE A 40 -2.49 -6.98 -12.94
C ILE A 40 -3.72 -6.05 -12.96
N LEU A 41 -3.70 -5.01 -13.78
CA LEU A 41 -4.84 -4.09 -13.91
C LEU A 41 -6.10 -4.80 -14.41
N ALA A 42 -5.99 -5.65 -15.43
CA ALA A 42 -7.11 -6.44 -15.92
C ALA A 42 -7.64 -7.47 -14.90
N ALA A 43 -6.80 -7.96 -13.99
CA ALA A 43 -7.25 -8.78 -12.87
C ALA A 43 -8.00 -7.94 -11.83
N ASN A 44 -7.44 -6.80 -11.43
CA ASN A 44 -8.05 -5.89 -10.48
C ASN A 44 -9.43 -5.39 -10.96
N THR A 45 -9.58 -5.04 -12.25
CA THR A 45 -10.87 -4.65 -12.83
C THR A 45 -11.91 -5.76 -12.67
N ARG A 46 -11.56 -7.01 -12.95
CA ARG A 46 -12.47 -8.15 -12.79
C ARG A 46 -12.85 -8.39 -11.32
N ASP A 47 -11.92 -8.14 -10.40
CA ASP A 47 -12.20 -8.24 -8.97
C ASP A 47 -13.19 -7.16 -8.51
N VAL A 48 -13.04 -5.92 -8.99
CA VAL A 48 -14.01 -4.83 -8.74
C VAL A 48 -15.37 -5.16 -9.34
N GLU A 49 -15.43 -5.61 -10.60
CA GLU A 49 -16.70 -6.01 -11.24
C GLU A 49 -17.40 -7.15 -10.49
N ARG A 50 -16.63 -8.13 -10.01
CA ARG A 50 -17.16 -9.25 -9.21
C ARG A 50 -17.72 -8.78 -7.88
N ILE A 51 -17.06 -7.83 -7.22
CA ILE A 51 -17.54 -7.23 -5.96
C ILE A 51 -18.82 -6.43 -6.23
N ALA A 52 -18.85 -5.60 -7.27
CA ALA A 52 -20.00 -4.79 -7.61
C ALA A 52 -21.25 -5.63 -7.97
N ALA A 53 -21.05 -6.85 -8.48
CA ALA A 53 -22.12 -7.80 -8.77
C ALA A 53 -22.60 -8.61 -7.55
N ASP A 54 -21.86 -8.59 -6.44
CA ASP A 54 -22.24 -9.28 -5.20
C ASP A 54 -23.00 -8.32 -4.29
N GLU A 55 -24.32 -8.54 -4.16
CA GLU A 55 -25.19 -7.74 -3.28
C GLU A 55 -24.84 -7.89 -1.78
N SER A 56 -24.05 -8.91 -1.43
CA SER A 56 -23.60 -9.16 -0.06
C SER A 56 -22.26 -8.46 0.18
N THR A 57 -22.30 -7.19 0.58
CA THR A 57 -21.09 -6.43 0.92
C THR A 57 -20.42 -7.02 2.16
N SER A 58 -19.53 -7.99 1.96
CA SER A 58 -18.71 -8.53 3.03
C SER A 58 -17.59 -7.54 3.41
N PRO A 59 -17.12 -7.52 4.67
CA PRO A 59 -15.99 -6.67 5.08
C PRO A 59 -14.73 -6.89 4.24
N GLU A 60 -14.52 -8.11 3.75
CA GLU A 60 -13.38 -8.47 2.89
C GLU A 60 -13.51 -7.89 1.47
N ALA A 61 -14.73 -7.89 0.91
CA ALA A 61 -15.02 -7.27 -0.38
C ALA A 61 -14.82 -5.75 -0.32
N TYR A 62 -15.29 -5.11 0.76
CA TYR A 62 -15.10 -3.68 1.00
C TYR A 62 -13.63 -3.30 1.15
N ALA A 63 -12.84 -4.11 1.87
CA ALA A 63 -11.41 -3.87 2.02
C ALA A 63 -10.64 -4.02 0.70
N LEU A 64 -11.07 -4.92 -0.19
CA LEU A 64 -10.44 -5.07 -1.51
C LEU A 64 -10.80 -3.91 -2.44
N GLU A 65 -12.08 -3.53 -2.51
CA GLU A 65 -12.55 -2.36 -3.27
C GLU A 65 -11.84 -1.08 -2.81
N SER A 66 -11.83 -0.81 -1.51
CA SER A 66 -11.16 0.36 -0.92
C SER A 66 -9.65 0.41 -1.18
N ARG A 67 -8.98 -0.72 -1.46
CA ARG A 67 -7.55 -0.75 -1.79
C ARG A 67 -7.27 -0.51 -3.27
N LEU A 68 -8.29 -0.68 -4.10
CA LEU A 68 -8.23 -0.50 -5.55
C LEU A 68 -8.82 0.85 -5.97
N ASP A 69 -9.65 1.44 -5.13
CA ASP A 69 -10.25 2.75 -5.31
C ASP A 69 -9.47 3.81 -4.51
N LEU A 70 -9.21 4.97 -5.12
CA LEU A 70 -8.61 6.14 -4.46
C LEU A 70 -9.68 7.15 -3.99
N SER A 71 -10.96 6.78 -4.03
CA SER A 71 -12.09 7.65 -3.68
C SER A 71 -12.18 8.00 -2.19
N GLN A 72 -13.20 8.79 -1.85
CA GLN A 72 -13.56 9.10 -0.45
C GLN A 72 -13.71 7.85 0.43
N GLN A 73 -14.14 6.73 -0.16
CA GLN A 73 -14.36 5.47 0.55
C GLN A 73 -13.05 4.89 1.07
N ALA A 74 -11.96 5.04 0.32
CA ALA A 74 -10.63 4.65 0.75
C ALA A 74 -10.12 5.47 1.94
N ILE A 75 -10.36 6.79 1.93
CA ILE A 75 -10.03 7.66 3.05
C ILE A 75 -10.82 7.26 4.31
N GLN A 76 -12.12 6.97 4.18
CA GLN A 76 -12.94 6.51 5.30
C GLN A 76 -12.45 5.18 5.86
N HIS A 77 -12.06 4.24 4.99
CA HIS A 77 -11.49 2.97 5.42
C HIS A 77 -10.17 3.16 6.18
N ILE A 78 -9.26 3.98 5.65
CA ILE A 78 -7.98 4.31 6.32
C ILE A 78 -8.24 4.89 7.71
N ASN A 79 -9.17 5.84 7.84
CA ASN A 79 -9.48 6.47 9.12
C ASN A 79 -10.22 5.53 10.10
N HIS A 80 -10.98 4.55 9.60
CA HIS A 80 -11.73 3.65 10.46
C HIS A 80 -10.91 2.43 10.91
N TYR A 81 -10.07 1.89 10.04
CA TYR A 81 -9.34 0.64 10.27
C TYR A 81 -7.82 0.82 10.41
N GLY A 82 -7.28 1.99 10.06
CA GLY A 82 -5.86 2.28 10.16
C GLY A 82 -5.40 2.44 11.61
N SER A 83 -4.09 2.27 11.83
CA SER A 83 -3.47 2.53 13.14
C SER A 83 -3.20 4.02 13.41
N HIS A 84 -3.61 4.91 12.49
CA HIS A 84 -3.33 6.35 12.51
C HIS A 84 -1.84 6.74 12.56
N HIS A 85 -0.93 5.81 12.24
CA HIS A 85 0.51 6.07 12.29
C HIS A 85 1.03 6.78 11.02
N THR A 86 1.07 6.05 9.90
CA THR A 86 1.61 6.58 8.64
C THR A 86 0.79 6.10 7.45
N ASN A 87 0.42 7.03 6.58
CA ASN A 87 -0.22 6.75 5.30
C ASN A 87 0.42 7.57 4.17
N ALA A 88 0.25 7.13 2.93
CA ALA A 88 0.75 7.84 1.76
C ALA A 88 -0.17 7.64 0.55
N ILE A 89 -0.26 8.67 -0.29
CA ILE A 89 -0.93 8.61 -1.60
C ILE A 89 0.13 8.68 -2.71
N LEU A 90 -0.09 7.87 -3.75
CA LEU A 90 0.67 7.93 -5.00
C LEU A 90 -0.26 8.44 -6.10
N THR A 91 -0.13 9.71 -6.49
CA THR A 91 -0.94 10.32 -7.55
C THR A 91 -0.13 11.41 -8.27
N ALA A 92 -0.48 11.67 -9.53
CA ALA A 92 0.02 12.82 -10.28
C ALA A 92 -0.92 14.03 -10.20
N ASP A 93 -2.14 13.85 -9.68
CA ASP A 93 -3.12 14.91 -9.50
C ASP A 93 -2.92 15.60 -8.14
N GLU A 94 -2.59 16.89 -8.19
CA GLU A 94 -2.35 17.70 -7.00
C GLU A 94 -3.61 17.88 -6.15
N SER A 95 -4.79 18.01 -6.76
CA SER A 95 -6.05 18.17 -6.03
C SER A 95 -6.43 16.90 -5.27
N GLU A 96 -6.16 15.72 -5.85
CA GLU A 96 -6.30 14.44 -5.14
C GLU A 96 -5.32 14.33 -3.96
N ALA A 97 -4.06 14.72 -4.18
CA ALA A 97 -3.04 14.71 -3.14
C ALA A 97 -3.42 15.62 -1.96
N GLU A 98 -3.82 16.86 -2.23
CA GLU A 98 -4.29 17.81 -1.22
C GLU A 98 -5.51 17.28 -0.48
N ALA A 99 -6.50 16.75 -1.20
CA ALA A 99 -7.71 16.19 -0.59
C ALA A 99 -7.38 14.99 0.32
N PHE A 100 -6.47 14.10 -0.10
CA PHE A 100 -6.05 12.96 0.71
C PHE A 100 -5.30 13.43 1.97
N MET A 101 -4.33 14.33 1.81
CA MET A 101 -3.55 14.87 2.92
C MET A 101 -4.42 15.62 3.93
N ALA A 102 -5.47 16.31 3.49
CA ALA A 102 -6.38 17.03 4.37
C ALA A 102 -7.38 16.13 5.11
N ARG A 103 -7.63 14.91 4.62
CA ARG A 103 -8.75 14.07 5.11
C ARG A 103 -8.31 12.77 5.77
N VAL A 104 -7.08 12.32 5.57
CA VAL A 104 -6.54 11.15 6.26
C VAL A 104 -6.05 11.57 7.65
N ASP A 105 -6.64 10.96 8.66
CA ASP A 105 -6.32 11.19 10.07
C ASP A 105 -5.17 10.27 10.47
N SER A 106 -3.93 10.74 10.31
CA SER A 106 -2.72 10.00 10.69
C SER A 106 -1.60 10.94 11.09
N ALA A 107 -0.70 10.48 11.97
CA ALA A 107 0.44 11.27 12.43
C ALA A 107 1.38 11.70 11.28
N GLY A 108 1.50 10.88 10.24
CA GLY A 108 2.18 11.24 9.01
C GLY A 108 1.39 10.88 7.76
N VAL A 109 1.19 11.86 6.87
CA VAL A 109 0.57 11.67 5.55
C VAL A 109 1.51 12.20 4.46
N TYR A 110 1.84 11.37 3.48
CA TYR A 110 2.83 11.68 2.45
C TYR A 110 2.26 11.61 1.03
N TRP A 111 2.76 12.48 0.16
CA TRP A 111 2.49 12.43 -1.28
C TRP A 111 3.74 11.95 -2.03
N ASN A 112 3.59 10.87 -2.81
CA ASN A 112 4.65 10.31 -3.65
C ASN A 112 5.97 9.99 -2.91
N ALA A 113 5.89 9.72 -1.60
CA ALA A 113 7.03 9.35 -0.76
C ALA A 113 6.73 8.07 0.03
N SER A 114 7.79 7.28 0.27
CA SER A 114 7.67 6.03 1.02
C SER A 114 7.30 6.29 2.48
N THR A 115 6.35 5.52 3.02
CA THR A 115 6.01 5.57 4.45
C THR A 115 7.17 5.20 5.39
N ARG A 116 8.23 4.57 4.87
CA ARG A 116 9.48 4.29 5.62
C ARG A 116 10.34 5.52 5.87
N VAL A 117 9.98 6.68 5.30
CA VAL A 117 10.67 7.94 5.63
C VAL A 117 10.27 8.47 7.00
N VAL A 118 9.20 7.92 7.61
CA VAL A 118 8.79 8.23 8.99
C VAL A 118 9.74 7.60 9.97
N ASP A 119 10.74 8.40 10.34
CA ASP A 119 11.77 8.08 11.30
C ASP A 119 12.37 9.40 11.82
N GLY A 120 12.46 9.54 13.15
CA GLY A 120 13.00 10.75 13.79
C GLY A 120 14.38 11.18 13.29
N ARG A 121 15.23 10.23 12.85
CA ARG A 121 16.56 10.56 12.30
C ARG A 121 16.41 11.17 10.91
N ARG A 122 15.46 10.69 10.09
CA ARG A 122 15.17 11.26 8.76
C ARG A 122 14.53 12.65 8.82
N TYR A 123 13.80 12.98 9.89
CA TYR A 123 13.26 14.32 10.12
C TYR A 123 14.24 15.30 10.79
N GLY A 124 15.44 14.85 11.14
CA GLY A 124 16.41 15.69 11.84
C GLY A 124 16.12 15.89 13.33
N PHE A 125 15.22 15.09 13.92
CA PHE A 125 14.91 15.10 15.35
C PHE A 125 15.79 14.16 16.19
N GLY A 126 16.66 13.36 15.55
CA GLY A 126 17.57 12.44 16.24
C GLY A 126 16.99 11.03 16.38
N THR A 127 17.32 10.30 17.45
CA THR A 127 16.80 8.95 17.66
C THR A 127 15.38 9.02 18.23
N GLU A 128 14.43 8.41 17.55
CA GLU A 128 13.08 8.18 18.06
C GLU A 128 13.07 6.96 18.98
N VAL A 129 12.46 7.10 20.15
CA VAL A 129 12.13 5.97 21.02
C VAL A 129 10.70 5.58 20.71
N VAL A 130 10.50 4.43 20.07
CA VAL A 130 9.20 3.81 19.83
C VAL A 130 8.77 2.95 21.01
#